data_AF-A0A1I2CPC4-F1
#
_entry.id   AF-A0A1I2CPC4-F1
#
_cell.length_a   1.000
_cell.length_b   1.000
_cell.length_c   1.000
_cell.angle_alpha   90.00
_cell.angle_beta   90.00
_cell.angle_gamma   90.00
#
_symmetry.space_group_name_H-M   'P 1'
#
loop_
_entity.id
_entity.type
_entity.pdbx_description
1 polymer ?
#
loop_
_entity_poly.entity_id
_entity_poly.type
_entity_poly.pdbx_seq_one_letter_code
_entity_poly.pdbx_strand_id
1 'polypeptide(L)' 'MVRPVTGATTGKSYRCPGCDQEIRVGTPHVVTWAAYPRDSDLDPWDTESAADLRRHWHTACWRARDRRR' A
#
# COMPACT_ATOMS: atom_id res chain seq x y z
N MET A 1 7.36 4.97 -2.48
CA MET A 1 7.98 3.76 -3.10
C MET A 1 6.88 2.73 -3.40
N VAL A 2 7.04 1.82 -4.36
CA VAL A 2 6.08 0.72 -4.62
C VAL A 2 6.79 -0.63 -4.68
N ARG A 3 6.21 -1.67 -4.06
CA ARG A 3 6.74 -3.04 -4.09
C ARG A 3 5.61 -4.04 -4.33
N PRO A 4 5.81 -5.04 -5.19
CA PRO A 4 4.87 -6.15 -5.33
C PRO A 4 4.96 -7.08 -4.11
N VAL A 5 3.81 -7.62 -3.71
CA VAL A 5 3.67 -8.63 -2.65
C VAL A 5 3.03 -9.87 -3.25
N THR A 6 3.69 -11.00 -3.06
CA THR A 6 3.13 -12.29 -3.48
C THR A 6 2.07 -12.74 -2.47
N GLY A 7 1.02 -13.40 -2.95
CA GLY A 7 -0.08 -13.85 -2.11
C GLY A 7 0.36 -14.72 -0.92
N ALA A 8 1.45 -15.45 -1.08
CA ALA A 8 2.00 -16.34 -0.05
C ALA A 8 2.49 -15.61 1.21
N THR A 9 2.84 -14.32 1.13
CA THR A 9 3.43 -13.58 2.26
C THR A 9 2.41 -12.83 3.12
N THR A 10 1.14 -12.76 2.70
CA THR A 10 0.14 -11.89 3.34
C THR A 10 -0.76 -12.65 4.31
N GLY A 11 -0.38 -12.69 5.59
CA GLY A 11 -1.20 -13.32 6.64
C GLY A 11 -2.40 -12.49 7.12
N LYS A 12 -2.58 -11.27 6.60
CA LYS A 12 -3.70 -10.37 6.94
C LYS A 12 -4.44 -9.93 5.68
N SER A 13 -5.74 -9.65 5.82
CA SER A 13 -6.50 -8.95 4.80
C SER A 13 -6.28 -7.44 4.92
N TYR A 14 -6.31 -6.75 3.77
CA TYR A 14 -6.08 -5.31 3.68
C TYR A 14 -7.16 -4.64 2.84
N ARG A 15 -7.42 -3.35 3.02
CA ARG A 15 -8.40 -2.62 2.21
C ARG A 15 -7.74 -1.85 1.07
N CYS A 16 -8.24 -2.03 -0.15
CA CYS A 16 -7.74 -1.34 -1.33
C CYS A 16 -8.38 0.03 -1.49
N PRO A 17 -7.63 1.16 -1.47
CA PRO A 17 -8.21 2.50 -1.57
C PRO A 17 -8.75 2.85 -2.97
N GLY A 18 -8.40 2.10 -4.03
CA GLY A 18 -8.87 2.37 -5.40
C GLY A 18 -10.25 1.78 -5.73
N CYS A 19 -10.71 0.79 -4.96
CA CYS A 19 -12.01 0.15 -5.15
C CYS A 19 -12.77 -0.08 -3.85
N ASP A 20 -12.17 0.26 -2.72
CA ASP A 20 -12.69 0.07 -1.36
C ASP A 20 -12.97 -1.41 -0.99
N GLN A 21 -12.50 -2.35 -1.81
CA GLN A 21 -12.65 -3.78 -1.59
C GLN A 21 -11.51 -4.37 -0.76
N GLU A 22 -11.79 -5.49 -0.11
CA GLU A 22 -10.81 -6.27 0.64
C GLU A 22 -9.87 -7.04 -0.30
N ILE A 23 -8.57 -6.90 -0.05
CA ILE A 23 -7.50 -7.75 -0.57
C ILE A 23 -7.37 -8.92 0.40
N ARG A 24 -7.87 -10.09 -0.03
CA ARG A 24 -7.83 -11.31 0.79
C ARG A 24 -6.40 -11.82 0.98
N VAL A 25 -6.18 -12.53 2.09
CA VAL A 25 -4.99 -13.36 2.30
C VAL A 25 -4.78 -14.27 1.09
N GLY A 26 -3.54 -14.43 0.64
CA GLY A 26 -3.24 -15.19 -0.58
C GLY A 26 -3.37 -14.39 -1.88
N THR A 27 -3.86 -13.15 -1.86
CA THR A 27 -4.03 -12.35 -3.09
C THR A 27 -2.76 -11.60 -3.45
N PRO A 28 -2.18 -11.79 -4.66
CA PRO A 28 -1.08 -10.98 -5.15
C PRO A 28 -1.51 -9.51 -5.29
N HIS A 29 -0.77 -8.61 -4.66
CA HIS A 29 -1.12 -7.19 -4.59
C HIS A 29 0.15 -6.33 -4.53
N VAL A 30 -0.01 -5.00 -4.49
CA VAL A 30 1.12 -4.08 -4.38
C VAL A 30 0.99 -3.24 -3.11
N VAL A 31 2.13 -2.98 -2.49
CA VAL A 31 2.25 -2.10 -1.33
C VAL A 31 2.94 -0.82 -1.76
N THR A 32 2.36 0.29 -1.34
CA THR A 32 2.87 1.62 -1.62
C THR A 32 3.15 2.29 -0.30
N TRP A 33 4.38 2.73 -0.12
CA TRP A 33 4.73 3.64 0.94
C TRP A 33 4.47 5.04 0.41
N ALA A 34 3.71 5.84 1.17
CA ALA A 34 3.75 7.29 0.95
C ALA A 34 5.24 7.66 0.85
N ALA A 35 5.64 8.28 -0.26
CA ALA A 35 6.93 8.93 -0.26
C ALA A 35 6.82 9.96 0.85
N TYR A 36 7.64 9.83 1.89
CA TYR A 36 7.70 10.78 3.00
C TYR A 36 7.42 12.18 2.44
N PRO A 37 6.40 12.90 2.93
CA PRO A 37 6.29 14.29 2.59
C PRO A 37 7.63 14.89 2.97
N ARG A 38 8.27 15.55 2.00
CA ARG A 38 9.57 16.23 2.19
C ARG A 38 9.49 17.25 3.34
N ASP A 39 8.25 17.64 3.67
CA ASP A 39 7.81 18.59 4.69
C ASP A 39 7.09 17.94 5.88
N SER A 40 7.29 16.65 6.14
CA SER A 40 6.75 16.02 7.36
C SER A 40 7.76 16.19 8.49
N ASP A 41 7.39 16.82 9.60
CA ASP A 41 8.15 16.85 10.87
C ASP A 41 8.36 15.46 11.52
N LEU A 42 8.06 14.38 10.79
CA LEU A 42 8.25 13.02 11.25
C LEU A 42 9.69 12.63 10.99
N ASP A 43 10.34 12.21 12.06
CA ASP A 43 11.72 11.79 12.02
C ASP A 43 11.93 10.65 10.97
N PRO A 44 12.95 10.74 10.10
CA PRO A 44 13.20 9.75 9.04
C PRO A 44 13.49 8.32 9.54
N TRP A 45 13.84 8.11 10.81
CA TRP A 45 14.02 6.80 11.44
C TRP A 45 12.77 6.28 12.17
N ASP A 46 11.68 7.06 12.23
CA ASP A 46 10.41 6.65 12.84
C ASP A 46 9.70 5.59 11.97
N THR A 47 10.16 4.36 12.16
CA THR A 47 9.80 3.19 11.35
C THR A 47 8.37 2.73 11.66
N GLU A 48 7.86 3.06 12.84
CA GLU A 48 6.47 2.79 13.24
C GLU A 48 5.51 3.67 12.45
N SER A 49 5.81 4.96 12.31
CA SER A 49 5.06 5.88 11.45
C SER A 49 5.15 5.47 9.96
N ALA A 50 6.30 4.97 9.52
CA ALA A 50 6.49 4.47 8.15
C ALA A 50 5.66 3.19 7.84
N ALA A 51 5.32 2.41 8.86
CA ALA A 51 4.49 1.22 8.73
C ALA A 51 3.01 1.57 8.49
N ASP A 52 2.52 2.61 9.17
CA ASP A 52 1.16 3.14 9.03
C ASP A 52 0.93 3.74 7.63
N LEU A 53 1.99 4.30 7.04
CA LEU A 53 1.96 4.86 5.68
C LEU A 53 1.88 3.80 4.56
N ARG A 54 1.86 2.49 4.89
CA ARG A 54 1.74 1.41 3.90
C ARG A 54 0.31 1.28 3.42
N ARG A 55 0.05 1.69 2.18
CA ARG A 55 -1.23 1.45 1.50
C ARG A 55 -1.14 0.22 0.61
N HIS A 56 -2.11 -0.68 0.74
CA HIS A 56 -2.19 -1.91 -0.03
C HIS A 56 -3.19 -1.74 -1.18
N TRP A 57 -2.81 -2.15 -2.39
CA TRP A 57 -3.63 -2.02 -3.58
C TRP A 57 -3.69 -3.33 -4.33
N HIS A 58 -4.86 -3.67 -4.87
CA HIS A 58 -4.91 -4.65 -5.96
C HIS A 58 -3.99 -4.20 -7.10
N THR A 59 -3.25 -5.13 -7.69
CA THR A 59 -2.35 -4.83 -8.82
C THR A 59 -3.08 -4.12 -9.96
N ALA A 60 -4.31 -4.53 -10.27
CA ALA A 60 -5.15 -3.87 -11.28
C ALA A 60 -5.58 -2.46 -10.86
N CYS A 61 -5.96 -2.26 -9.59
CA CYS A 61 -6.38 -0.94 -9.09
C CYS A 61 -5.21 0.04 -9.07
N TRP A 62 -4.02 -0.40 -8.68
CA TRP A 62 -2.81 0.43 -8.71
C TRP A 62 -2.44 0.89 -10.12
N ARG A 63 -2.54 0.00 -11.11
CA ARG A 63 -2.30 0.33 -12.54
C ARG A 63 -3.34 1.28 -13.11
N ALA A 64 -4.57 1.22 -12.62
CA ALA A 64 -5.67 2.08 -13.07
C ALA A 64 -5.80 3.39 -12.27
N ARG A 65 -4.98 3.63 -11.24
CA ARG A 65 -5.18 4.74 -10.29
C ARG A 65 -5.22 6.12 -10.93
N ASP A 66 -4.36 6.38 -11.92
CA ASP A 66 -4.30 7.67 -12.63
C ASP A 66 -5.54 7.93 -13.47
N ARG A 67 -6.25 6.87 -13.86
CA ARG A 67 -7.48 6.96 -14.66
C ARG A 67 -8.73 7.14 -13.81
N ARG A 68 -8.61 7.09 -12.48
CA ARG A 68 -9.73 7.15 -11.51
C ARG A 68 -9.65 8.40 -10.61
N ARG A 69 -8.89 9.43 -11.01
CA ARG A 69 -8.70 10.67 -10.24
C ARG A 69 -9.77 11.71 -10.57
#